data_AF-A0AAW1QEL9-F1
#
_entry.id   AF-A0AAW1QEL9-F1
#
_cell.length_a   1.000
_cell.length_b   1.000
_cell.length_c   1.000
_cell.angle_alpha   90.00
_cell.angle_beta   90.00
_cell.angle_gamma   90.00
#
_symmetry.space_group_name_H-M   'P 1'
#
loop_
_entity.id
_entity.type
_entity.pdbx_description
1 polymer ?
#
loop_
_entity_poly.entity_id
_entity_poly.type
_entity_poly.pdbx_seq_one_letter_code
_entity_poly.pdbx_strand_id
1 'polypeptide(L)'
;MDLLGFTLLYMGLVGACLFAMLFGELRIFRGTPIAKLQWFITGGFCDYLWWAVEGTCGKSGKRSLAKVEDVCCNRPNPVLQVLYVALLLAAYYLYSRDIFSLLPLPYAPSWHRYTGTAAVGACLLSFYTTSVSDPGAVDADNLGAHLAIYDYDDVTSFQKDCWTCMQQRPARSKHCPVCNRCIARFDHHCAWVNNCIGLFNLRWFLAFLLANILLCTYAVVLACTVFYGEMHRHHVWNLVMLDYNTGSLIALKDSPRRIAQWLVTHYTVAVTLTAFLAIAALLVGSFLGYHMHLVPTGTEGTQAHHITNLVAFLSLTL
;
A
#
# COMPACT_ATOMS: atom_id res chain seq x y z
N MET A 1 22.28 20.97 -6.80
CA MET A 1 22.12 19.64 -6.16
C MET A 1 22.60 18.60 -7.15
N ASP A 2 23.34 17.59 -6.69
CA ASP A 2 23.72 16.44 -7.51
C ASP A 2 22.52 15.50 -7.73
N LEU A 3 22.63 14.57 -8.70
CA LEU A 3 21.57 13.60 -8.99
C LEU A 3 21.18 12.79 -7.74
N LEU A 4 22.16 12.41 -6.92
CA LEU A 4 21.93 11.77 -5.62
C LEU A 4 21.04 12.62 -4.72
N GLY A 5 21.32 13.93 -4.59
CA GLY A 5 20.50 14.85 -3.82
C GLY A 5 19.07 14.97 -4.35
N PHE A 6 18.88 14.97 -5.67
CA PHE A 6 17.53 14.95 -6.26
C PHE A 6 16.79 13.65 -5.97
N THR A 7 17.45 12.50 -6.13
CA THR A 7 16.85 11.19 -5.83
C THR A 7 16.49 11.07 -4.35
N LEU A 8 17.37 11.50 -3.44
CA LEU A 8 17.10 11.49 -2.01
C LEU A 8 15.96 12.44 -1.63
N LEU A 9 15.91 13.64 -2.22
CA LEU A 9 14.80 14.57 -2.02
C LEU A 9 13.48 13.96 -2.50
N TYR A 10 13.45 13.39 -3.70
CA TYR A 10 12.27 12.72 -4.25
C TYR A 10 11.79 11.59 -3.34
N MET A 11 12.69 10.68 -2.94
CA MET A 11 12.34 9.56 -2.04
C MET A 11 11.91 10.05 -0.65
N GLY A 12 12.53 11.12 -0.14
CA GLY A 12 12.13 11.76 1.11
C GLY A 12 10.74 12.37 1.02
N LEU A 13 10.40 13.04 -0.07
CA LEU A 13 9.06 13.60 -0.31
C LEU A 13 8.01 12.49 -0.44
N VAL A 14 8.27 11.45 -1.23
CA VAL A 14 7.37 10.29 -1.36
C VAL A 14 7.17 9.62 0.00
N GLY A 15 8.26 9.36 0.73
CA GLY A 15 8.21 8.77 2.07
C GLY A 15 7.45 9.65 3.07
N ALA A 16 7.63 10.97 3.04
CA ALA A 16 6.91 11.91 3.89
C ALA A 16 5.42 11.96 3.57
N CYS A 17 5.04 11.96 2.28
CA CYS A 17 3.65 11.88 1.85
C CYS A 17 2.99 10.58 2.33
N LEU A 18 3.65 9.43 2.10
CA LEU A 18 3.15 8.13 2.55
C LEU A 18 3.02 8.05 4.08
N PHE A 19 4.00 8.57 4.81
CA PHE A 19 3.96 8.64 6.26
C PHE A 19 2.79 9.52 6.74
N ALA A 20 2.61 10.72 6.18
CA ALA A 20 1.52 11.60 6.54
C ALA A 20 0.16 10.96 6.23
N MET A 21 0.02 10.32 5.07
CA MET A 21 -1.17 9.55 4.69
C MET A 21 -1.50 8.45 5.70
N LEU A 22 -0.50 7.70 6.15
CA LEU A 22 -0.70 6.52 7.00
C LEU A 22 -0.74 6.79 8.49
N PHE A 23 -0.20 7.90 8.97
CA PHE A 23 -0.07 8.17 10.40
C PHE A 23 -0.64 9.52 10.80
N GLY A 24 -0.97 10.40 9.86
CA GLY A 24 -1.33 11.79 10.16
C GLY A 24 -2.62 11.98 10.96
N GLU A 25 -3.53 11.01 10.98
CA GLU A 25 -4.75 11.06 11.81
C GLU A 25 -4.53 10.63 13.27
N LEU A 26 -3.36 10.07 13.60
CA LEU A 26 -3.08 9.66 14.97
C LEU A 26 -3.15 10.86 15.92
N ARG A 27 -3.67 10.62 17.13
CA ARG A 27 -3.89 11.67 18.14
C ARG A 27 -2.61 12.46 18.46
N ILE A 28 -1.46 11.80 18.36
CA ILE A 28 -0.13 12.40 18.57
C ILE A 28 0.23 13.49 17.55
N PHE A 29 -0.36 13.48 16.35
CA PHE A 29 -0.07 14.44 15.28
C PHE A 29 -1.12 15.55 15.16
N ARG A 30 -2.16 15.58 16.00
CA ARG A 30 -3.18 16.63 15.96
C ARG A 30 -2.56 18.02 16.10
N GLY A 31 -2.92 18.93 15.18
CA GLY A 31 -2.42 20.31 15.15
C GLY A 31 -1.01 20.48 14.56
N THR A 32 -0.34 19.39 14.20
CA THR A 32 1.00 19.44 13.57
C THR A 32 0.91 19.63 12.05
N PRO A 33 2.00 20.02 11.38
CA PRO A 33 2.06 20.05 9.91
C PRO A 33 1.75 18.71 9.26
N ILE A 34 2.04 17.58 9.93
CA ILE A 34 1.77 16.24 9.42
C ILE A 34 0.26 15.99 9.30
N ALA A 35 -0.53 16.39 10.30
CA ALA A 35 -2.00 16.30 10.23
C ALA A 35 -2.57 17.23 9.16
N LYS A 36 -1.98 18.42 8.95
CA LYS A 36 -2.38 19.32 7.86
C LYS A 36 -2.10 18.71 6.48
N LEU A 37 -0.92 18.09 6.32
CA LEU A 37 -0.55 17.39 5.09
C LEU A 37 -1.46 16.19 4.83
N GLN A 38 -1.78 15.41 5.86
CA GLN A 38 -2.74 14.31 5.75
C GLN A 38 -4.09 14.82 5.28
N TRP A 39 -4.67 15.81 5.97
CA TRP A 39 -5.96 16.40 5.57
C TRP A 39 -5.93 16.92 4.13
N PHE A 40 -4.84 17.59 3.73
CA PHE A 40 -4.70 18.10 2.37
C PHE A 40 -4.70 16.97 1.34
N ILE A 41 -3.96 15.88 1.59
CA ILE A 41 -3.90 14.74 0.68
C ILE A 41 -5.24 13.98 0.63
N THR A 42 -5.88 13.76 1.78
CA THR A 42 -7.05 12.87 1.90
C THR A 42 -8.39 13.54 1.65
N GLY A 43 -8.47 14.87 1.60
CA GLY A 43 -9.75 15.54 1.36
C GLY A 43 -9.60 16.97 0.87
N GLY A 44 -8.65 17.72 1.43
CA GLY A 44 -8.43 19.11 1.08
C GLY A 44 -8.15 19.31 -0.41
N PHE A 45 -7.39 18.42 -1.06
CA PHE A 45 -7.16 18.48 -2.50
C PHE A 45 -8.47 18.36 -3.30
N CYS A 46 -9.37 17.46 -2.90
CA CYS A 46 -10.69 17.31 -3.53
C CYS A 46 -11.56 18.55 -3.29
N ASP A 47 -11.52 19.14 -2.10
CA ASP A 47 -12.25 20.38 -1.78
C ASP A 47 -11.75 21.57 -2.62
N TYR A 48 -10.43 21.71 -2.77
CA TYR A 48 -9.83 22.74 -3.63
C TYR A 48 -10.16 22.49 -5.10
N LEU A 49 -10.16 21.23 -5.54
CA LEU A 49 -10.57 20.86 -6.90
C LEU A 49 -12.05 21.20 -7.14
N TRP A 50 -12.93 20.91 -6.18
CA TRP A 50 -14.34 21.29 -6.21
C TRP A 50 -14.52 22.80 -6.34
N TRP A 51 -13.80 23.58 -5.53
CA TRP A 51 -13.82 25.04 -5.60
C TRP A 51 -13.33 25.56 -6.95
N ALA A 52 -12.23 25.01 -7.47
CA ALA A 52 -11.65 25.42 -8.75
C ALA A 52 -12.57 25.08 -9.94
N VAL A 53 -13.16 23.89 -9.95
CA VAL A 53 -14.11 23.45 -10.98
C VAL A 53 -15.41 24.25 -10.90
N GLU A 54 -15.88 24.60 -9.71
CA GLU A 54 -17.03 25.50 -9.56
C GLU A 54 -16.71 26.92 -10.07
N GLY A 55 -15.51 27.44 -9.80
CA GLY A 55 -15.08 28.74 -10.27
C GLY A 55 -14.89 28.84 -11.79
N THR A 56 -14.50 27.74 -12.45
CA THR A 56 -14.22 27.72 -13.89
C THR A 56 -15.39 27.20 -14.73
N CYS A 57 -16.07 26.14 -14.28
CA CYS A 57 -17.12 25.43 -15.01
C CYS A 57 -18.51 25.61 -14.38
N GLY A 58 -18.63 26.45 -13.34
CA GLY A 58 -19.87 26.70 -12.63
C GLY A 58 -20.44 25.48 -11.89
N LYS A 59 -21.70 25.60 -11.47
CA LYS A 59 -22.42 24.55 -10.73
C LYS A 59 -22.61 23.25 -11.53
N SER A 60 -22.55 23.31 -12.85
CA SER A 60 -22.65 22.13 -13.72
C SER A 60 -21.34 21.32 -13.74
N GLY A 61 -20.19 21.99 -13.71
CA GLY A 61 -18.89 21.33 -13.50
C GLY A 61 -18.82 20.62 -12.16
N LYS A 62 -19.20 21.31 -11.07
CA LYS A 62 -19.23 20.73 -9.72
C LYS A 62 -20.13 19.50 -9.63
N ARG A 63 -21.34 19.55 -10.22
CA ARG A 63 -22.25 18.38 -10.27
C ARG A 63 -21.66 17.22 -11.06
N SER A 64 -20.90 17.49 -12.12
CA SER A 64 -20.26 16.45 -12.91
C SER A 64 -19.13 15.78 -12.12
N LEU A 65 -18.33 16.57 -11.40
CA LEU A 65 -17.26 16.06 -10.54
C LEU A 65 -17.83 15.24 -9.36
N ALA A 66 -18.91 15.69 -8.73
CA ALA A 66 -19.59 14.95 -7.67
C ALA A 66 -20.12 13.58 -8.15
N LYS A 67 -20.53 13.47 -9.42
CA LYS A 67 -20.89 12.15 -10.00
C LYS A 67 -19.67 11.24 -10.16
N VAL A 68 -18.52 11.79 -10.51
CA VAL A 68 -17.26 11.02 -10.60
C VAL A 68 -16.86 10.51 -9.22
N GLU A 69 -16.90 11.38 -8.22
CA GLU A 69 -16.63 11.00 -6.82
C GLU A 69 -17.59 9.91 -6.34
N ASP A 70 -18.89 10.03 -6.60
CA ASP A 70 -19.85 8.99 -6.24
C ASP A 70 -19.52 7.63 -6.87
N VAL A 71 -19.08 7.62 -8.13
CA VAL A 71 -18.70 6.40 -8.85
C VAL A 71 -17.38 5.82 -8.32
N CYS A 72 -16.38 6.66 -8.06
CA CYS A 72 -15.04 6.23 -7.62
C CYS A 72 -15.00 5.83 -6.14
N CYS A 73 -15.77 6.50 -5.29
CA CYS A 73 -15.63 6.44 -3.84
C CYS A 73 -16.83 5.72 -3.18
N ASN A 74 -18.06 6.01 -3.62
CA ASN A 74 -19.25 5.51 -2.93
C ASN A 74 -19.84 4.23 -3.54
N ARG A 75 -19.25 3.71 -4.62
CA ARG A 75 -19.72 2.52 -5.33
C ARG A 75 -18.58 1.52 -5.58
N PRO A 76 -18.87 0.21 -5.62
CA PRO A 76 -17.88 -0.78 -6.01
C PRO A 76 -17.43 -0.54 -7.45
N ASN A 77 -16.13 -0.40 -7.66
CA ASN A 77 -15.55 -0.16 -8.97
C ASN A 77 -14.13 -0.76 -9.05
N PRO A 78 -13.68 -1.19 -10.25
CA PRO A 78 -12.39 -1.87 -10.38
C PRO A 78 -11.21 -0.92 -10.57
N VAL A 79 -11.37 0.41 -10.42
CA VAL A 79 -10.32 1.39 -10.76
C VAL A 79 -9.04 1.11 -9.99
N LEU A 80 -9.15 0.92 -8.67
CA LEU A 80 -8.00 0.63 -7.83
C LEU A 80 -7.44 -0.79 -8.03
N GLN A 81 -8.27 -1.75 -8.45
CA GLN A 81 -7.79 -3.07 -8.84
C GLN A 81 -6.93 -3.00 -10.11
N VAL A 82 -7.39 -2.26 -11.12
CA VAL A 82 -6.65 -2.01 -12.36
C VAL A 82 -5.36 -1.26 -12.06
N LEU A 83 -5.41 -0.23 -11.20
CA LEU A 83 -4.23 0.51 -10.77
C LEU A 83 -3.21 -0.39 -10.09
N TYR A 84 -3.62 -1.25 -9.16
CA TYR A 84 -2.74 -2.21 -8.50
C TYR A 84 -2.03 -3.12 -9.51
N VAL A 85 -2.79 -3.74 -10.42
CA VAL A 85 -2.23 -4.62 -11.45
C VAL A 85 -1.28 -3.85 -12.36
N ALA A 86 -1.65 -2.65 -12.80
CA ALA A 86 -0.81 -1.81 -13.64
C ALA A 86 0.51 -1.43 -12.95
N LEU A 87 0.47 -1.01 -11.67
CA LEU A 87 1.66 -0.68 -10.88
C LEU A 87 2.56 -1.91 -10.68
N LEU A 88 1.99 -3.06 -10.37
CA LEU A 88 2.72 -4.31 -10.19
C LEU A 88 3.42 -4.75 -11.49
N LEU A 89 2.70 -4.72 -12.61
CA LEU A 89 3.26 -5.09 -13.93
C LEU A 89 4.31 -4.08 -14.41
N ALA A 90 4.10 -2.79 -14.19
CA ALA A 90 5.07 -1.75 -14.52
C ALA A 90 6.35 -1.90 -13.67
N ALA A 91 6.22 -2.11 -12.36
CA ALA A 91 7.35 -2.37 -11.48
C ALA A 91 8.09 -3.64 -11.90
N TYR A 92 7.37 -4.72 -12.23
CA TYR A 92 7.97 -5.96 -12.72
C TYR A 92 8.71 -5.76 -14.05
N TYR A 93 8.14 -5.01 -14.99
CA TYR A 93 8.80 -4.68 -16.26
C TYR A 93 10.10 -3.91 -16.04
N LEU A 94 10.07 -2.84 -15.24
CA LEU A 94 11.25 -2.04 -14.92
C LEU A 94 12.32 -2.89 -14.20
N TYR A 95 11.90 -3.72 -13.24
CA TYR A 95 12.80 -4.62 -12.52
C TYR A 95 13.42 -5.68 -13.45
N SER A 96 12.64 -6.22 -14.38
CA SER A 96 13.13 -7.19 -15.37
C SER A 96 14.14 -6.54 -16.34
N ARG A 97 13.85 -5.31 -16.78
CA ARG A 97 14.73 -4.54 -17.67
C ARG A 97 16.05 -4.17 -16.99
N ASP A 98 16.02 -3.74 -15.73
CA ASP A 98 17.18 -3.12 -15.08
C ASP A 98 17.94 -4.03 -14.12
N ILE A 99 17.29 -5.03 -13.52
CA ILE A 99 17.93 -5.98 -12.59
C ILE A 99 18.11 -7.36 -13.24
N PHE A 100 17.06 -7.95 -13.82
CA PHE A 100 17.18 -9.30 -14.39
C PHE A 100 18.08 -9.37 -15.63
N SER A 101 18.22 -8.27 -16.36
CA SER A 101 19.15 -8.14 -17.49
C SER A 101 20.61 -8.25 -17.08
N LEU A 102 20.95 -7.91 -15.82
CA LEU A 102 22.29 -7.99 -15.27
C LEU A 102 22.67 -9.41 -14.81
N LEU A 103 21.69 -10.31 -14.71
CA LEU A 103 21.95 -11.71 -14.35
C LEU A 103 22.51 -12.50 -15.55
N PRO A 104 23.41 -13.48 -15.34
CA PRO A 104 23.89 -13.97 -14.04
C PRO A 104 25.10 -13.18 -13.50
N LEU A 105 25.16 -13.05 -12.18
CA LEU A 105 26.32 -12.57 -11.42
C LEU A 105 26.76 -13.65 -10.40
N PRO A 106 27.99 -13.61 -9.88
CA PRO A 106 28.50 -14.61 -8.93
C PRO A 106 27.60 -14.87 -7.71
N TYR A 107 26.89 -13.83 -7.23
CA TYR A 107 25.98 -13.90 -6.08
C TYR A 107 24.49 -13.79 -6.46
N ALA A 108 24.17 -13.73 -7.75
CA ALA A 108 22.82 -13.61 -8.28
C ALA A 108 22.69 -14.46 -9.56
N PRO A 109 22.42 -15.77 -9.41
CA PRO A 109 22.24 -16.68 -10.54
C PRO A 109 20.97 -16.39 -11.37
N SER A 110 20.93 -16.91 -12.59
CA SER A 110 19.83 -16.65 -13.54
C SER A 110 18.47 -17.19 -13.11
N TRP A 111 18.40 -18.16 -12.18
CA TRP A 111 17.13 -18.72 -11.72
C TRP A 111 16.25 -17.70 -10.99
N HIS A 112 16.85 -16.60 -10.50
CA HIS A 112 16.11 -15.49 -9.88
C HIS A 112 15.05 -14.87 -10.81
N ARG A 113 15.22 -15.00 -12.14
CA ARG A 113 14.22 -14.60 -13.13
C ARG A 113 12.93 -15.40 -12.97
N TYR A 114 13.03 -16.71 -12.80
CA TYR A 114 11.87 -17.60 -12.66
C TYR A 114 11.23 -17.47 -11.29
N THR A 115 12.01 -17.45 -10.22
CA THR A 115 11.46 -17.31 -8.85
C THR A 115 10.85 -15.92 -8.63
N GLY A 116 11.42 -14.86 -9.22
CA GLY A 116 10.81 -13.53 -9.20
C GLY A 116 9.50 -13.48 -9.98
N THR A 117 9.44 -14.10 -11.17
CA THR A 117 8.18 -14.22 -11.93
C THR A 117 7.12 -14.99 -11.15
N ALA A 118 7.50 -16.10 -10.51
CA ALA A 118 6.60 -16.90 -9.68
C ALA A 118 6.07 -16.11 -8.47
N ALA A 119 6.90 -15.29 -7.82
CA ALA A 119 6.49 -14.44 -6.72
C ALA A 119 5.46 -13.37 -7.14
N VAL A 120 5.61 -12.78 -8.34
CA VAL A 120 4.59 -11.89 -8.92
C VAL A 120 3.28 -12.64 -9.18
N GLY A 121 3.37 -13.86 -9.72
CA GLY A 121 2.21 -14.74 -9.90
C GLY A 121 1.48 -15.04 -8.59
N ALA A 122 2.21 -15.30 -7.50
CA ALA A 122 1.63 -15.50 -6.18
C ALA A 122 0.92 -14.25 -5.63
N CYS A 123 1.46 -13.05 -5.88
CA CYS A 123 0.81 -11.79 -5.53
C CYS A 123 -0.50 -11.60 -6.31
N LEU A 124 -0.48 -11.83 -7.62
CA LEU A 124 -1.69 -11.74 -8.46
C LEU A 124 -2.74 -12.77 -8.05
N LEU A 125 -2.34 -14.00 -7.72
CA LEU A 125 -3.24 -15.04 -7.27
C LEU A 125 -3.90 -14.68 -5.94
N SER A 126 -3.10 -14.28 -4.94
CA SER A 126 -3.63 -13.88 -3.62
C SER A 126 -4.50 -12.63 -3.70
N PHE A 127 -4.15 -11.68 -4.57
CA PHE A 127 -4.98 -10.51 -4.88
C PHE A 127 -6.33 -10.90 -5.46
N TYR A 128 -6.32 -11.78 -6.47
CA TYR A 128 -7.53 -12.27 -7.12
C TYR A 128 -8.42 -13.04 -6.13
N THR A 129 -7.85 -13.99 -5.37
CA THR A 129 -8.61 -14.78 -4.39
C THR A 129 -9.25 -13.91 -3.32
N THR A 130 -8.54 -12.87 -2.84
CA THR A 130 -9.10 -11.91 -1.89
C THR A 130 -10.23 -11.08 -2.52
N SER A 131 -10.08 -10.67 -3.78
CA SER A 131 -11.09 -9.88 -4.50
C SER A 131 -12.39 -10.64 -4.74
N VAL A 132 -12.35 -11.95 -4.95
CA VAL A 132 -13.53 -12.76 -5.30
C VAL A 132 -14.08 -13.63 -4.16
N SER A 133 -13.35 -13.72 -3.04
CA SER A 133 -13.79 -14.54 -1.90
C SER A 133 -14.96 -13.90 -1.15
N ASP A 134 -15.85 -14.73 -0.65
CA ASP A 134 -16.97 -14.27 0.18
C ASP A 134 -16.44 -13.63 1.47
N PRO A 135 -16.77 -12.36 1.76
CA PRO A 135 -16.42 -11.72 3.02
C PRO A 135 -17.22 -12.23 4.23
N GLY A 136 -18.25 -13.04 4.02
CA GLY A 136 -19.29 -13.36 5.00
C GLY A 136 -20.48 -12.42 4.86
N ALA A 137 -20.98 -12.28 3.63
CA ALA A 137 -22.17 -11.48 3.36
C ALA A 137 -23.41 -12.10 4.03
N VAL A 138 -24.15 -11.28 4.78
CA VAL A 138 -25.32 -11.72 5.56
C VAL A 138 -26.59 -11.44 4.77
N ASP A 139 -27.39 -12.48 4.57
CA ASP A 139 -28.71 -12.46 3.96
C ASP A 139 -29.74 -13.21 4.83
N ALA A 140 -30.99 -13.24 4.39
CA ALA A 140 -32.08 -13.86 5.15
C ALA A 140 -31.90 -15.38 5.32
N ASP A 141 -31.24 -16.05 4.36
CA ASP A 141 -31.09 -17.50 4.36
C ASP A 141 -29.98 -17.94 5.33
N ASN A 142 -28.91 -17.15 5.45
CA ASN A 142 -27.76 -17.44 6.30
C ASN A 142 -27.74 -16.71 7.66
N LEU A 143 -28.71 -15.83 7.91
CA LEU A 143 -28.78 -15.01 9.13
C LEU A 143 -28.71 -15.84 10.42
N GLY A 144 -29.50 -16.92 10.50
CA GLY A 144 -29.53 -17.79 11.68
C GLY A 144 -28.16 -18.43 11.97
N ALA A 145 -27.46 -18.86 10.92
CA ALA A 145 -26.11 -19.41 11.06
C ALA A 145 -25.13 -18.34 11.57
N HIS A 146 -25.19 -17.11 11.06
CA HIS A 146 -24.32 -16.02 11.52
C HIS A 146 -24.62 -15.55 12.94
N LEU A 147 -25.88 -15.54 13.36
CA LEU A 147 -26.28 -15.22 14.73
C LEU A 147 -25.73 -16.22 15.75
N ALA A 148 -25.56 -17.49 15.36
CA ALA A 148 -25.03 -18.54 16.23
C ALA A 148 -23.49 -18.53 16.37
N ILE A 149 -22.75 -17.75 15.58
CA ILE A 149 -21.27 -17.74 15.61
C ILE A 149 -20.74 -16.99 16.83
N TYR A 150 -21.38 -15.87 17.18
CA TYR A 150 -20.93 -14.97 18.24
C TYR A 150 -22.12 -14.51 19.06
N ASP A 151 -22.04 -14.73 20.37
CA ASP A 151 -23.02 -14.20 21.32
C ASP A 151 -22.88 -12.68 21.45
N TYR A 152 -24.00 -12.03 21.79
CA TYR A 152 -23.98 -10.63 22.19
C TYR A 152 -23.45 -10.55 23.63
N ASP A 153 -22.43 -9.72 23.84
CA ASP A 153 -21.78 -9.55 25.15
C ASP A 153 -22.25 -8.30 25.90
N ASP A 154 -23.15 -7.49 25.30
CA ASP A 154 -23.70 -6.23 25.82
C ASP A 154 -22.66 -5.20 26.32
N VAL A 155 -21.38 -5.43 25.97
CA VAL A 155 -20.25 -4.55 26.27
C VAL A 155 -19.66 -4.05 24.97
N THR A 156 -19.45 -4.94 24.00
CA THR A 156 -18.87 -4.60 22.70
C THR A 156 -19.81 -4.85 21.52
N SER A 157 -20.82 -5.68 21.72
CA SER A 157 -21.78 -6.11 20.73
C SER A 157 -23.19 -6.10 21.31
N PHE A 158 -24.04 -5.28 20.73
CA PHE A 158 -25.45 -5.12 21.12
C PHE A 158 -26.34 -5.63 20.01
N GLN A 159 -27.47 -6.22 20.36
CA GLN A 159 -28.49 -6.58 19.39
C GLN A 159 -29.03 -5.31 18.72
N LYS A 160 -28.83 -5.21 17.40
CA LYS A 160 -29.23 -4.07 16.58
C LYS A 160 -29.73 -4.58 15.24
N ASP A 161 -30.72 -3.91 14.68
CA ASP A 161 -31.16 -4.18 13.32
C ASP A 161 -30.45 -3.27 12.32
N CYS A 162 -30.29 -3.77 11.09
CA CYS A 162 -29.87 -2.96 9.97
C CYS A 162 -31.12 -2.44 9.26
N TRP A 163 -31.35 -1.13 9.27
CA TRP A 163 -32.51 -0.53 8.60
C TRP A 163 -32.40 -0.57 7.07
N THR A 164 -31.18 -0.64 6.53
CA THR A 164 -30.97 -0.77 5.08
C THR A 164 -31.26 -2.19 4.58
N CYS A 165 -30.82 -3.21 5.33
CA CYS A 165 -31.01 -4.61 4.96
C CYS A 165 -32.28 -5.22 5.56
N MET A 166 -33.00 -4.51 6.43
CA MET A 166 -34.23 -4.96 7.11
C MET A 166 -34.07 -6.31 7.83
N GLN A 167 -32.93 -6.53 8.48
CA GLN A 167 -32.60 -7.76 9.20
C GLN A 167 -31.81 -7.47 10.48
N GLN A 168 -31.84 -8.42 11.42
CA GLN A 168 -31.00 -8.36 12.62
C GLN A 168 -29.52 -8.43 12.22
N ARG A 169 -28.68 -7.60 12.86
CA ARG A 169 -27.23 -7.63 12.64
C ARG A 169 -26.59 -8.66 13.56
N PRO A 170 -25.89 -9.68 13.03
CA PRO A 170 -25.09 -10.57 13.84
C PRO A 170 -24.07 -9.80 14.69
N ALA A 171 -23.69 -10.34 15.85
CA ALA A 171 -22.67 -9.73 16.69
C ALA A 171 -21.40 -9.47 15.86
N ARG A 172 -20.77 -8.31 16.09
CA ARG A 172 -19.55 -7.85 15.38
C ARG A 172 -19.71 -7.63 13.86
N SER A 173 -20.92 -7.70 13.31
CA SER A 173 -21.19 -7.37 11.90
C SER A 173 -21.39 -5.85 11.68
N LYS A 174 -21.13 -5.35 10.47
CA LYS A 174 -21.49 -3.99 10.05
C LYS A 174 -22.11 -3.96 8.65
N HIS A 175 -22.94 -2.97 8.40
CA HIS A 175 -23.43 -2.68 7.05
C HIS A 175 -22.37 -1.87 6.30
N CYS A 176 -21.94 -2.37 5.15
CA CYS A 176 -21.07 -1.64 4.25
C CYS A 176 -21.93 -0.85 3.25
N PRO A 177 -21.89 0.49 3.25
CA PRO A 177 -22.68 1.30 2.33
C PRO A 177 -22.22 1.13 0.86
N VAL A 178 -20.92 0.90 0.64
CA VAL A 178 -20.35 0.68 -0.70
C VAL A 178 -20.86 -0.63 -1.29
N CYS A 179 -20.76 -1.74 -0.54
CA CYS A 179 -21.24 -3.05 -0.99
C CYS A 179 -22.76 -3.26 -0.83
N ASN A 180 -23.44 -2.29 -0.19
CA ASN A 180 -24.86 -2.29 0.18
C ASN A 180 -25.35 -3.61 0.83
N ARG A 181 -24.58 -4.14 1.78
CA ARG A 181 -24.91 -5.39 2.48
C ARG A 181 -24.28 -5.46 3.87
N CYS A 182 -24.85 -6.28 4.75
CA CYS A 182 -24.24 -6.61 6.04
C CYS A 182 -23.12 -7.65 5.86
N ILE A 183 -22.02 -7.46 6.58
CA ILE A 183 -20.85 -8.34 6.54
C ILE A 183 -20.57 -8.84 7.97
N ALA A 184 -20.49 -10.16 8.14
CA ALA A 184 -20.14 -10.80 9.40
C ALA A 184 -18.68 -10.52 9.78
N ARG A 185 -18.45 -10.21 11.07
CA ARG A 185 -17.13 -9.82 11.60
C ARG A 185 -16.44 -8.78 10.68
N PHE A 186 -17.16 -7.70 10.40
CA PHE A 186 -16.71 -6.70 9.44
C PHE A 186 -15.44 -5.99 9.95
N ASP A 187 -14.38 -6.05 9.16
CA ASP A 187 -13.14 -5.33 9.41
C ASP A 187 -13.15 -3.98 8.66
N HIS A 188 -13.12 -4.02 7.33
CA HIS A 188 -13.25 -2.83 6.49
C HIS A 188 -13.74 -3.16 5.07
N HIS A 189 -14.09 -2.12 4.31
CA HIS A 189 -14.18 -2.21 2.85
C HIS A 189 -12.84 -1.81 2.25
N CYS A 190 -12.25 -2.68 1.45
CA CYS A 190 -10.95 -2.44 0.82
C CYS A 190 -11.16 -2.18 -0.67
N ALA A 191 -11.01 -0.92 -1.10
CA ALA A 191 -11.23 -0.60 -2.52
C ALA A 191 -10.13 -1.18 -3.43
N TRP A 192 -8.92 -1.43 -2.89
CA TRP A 192 -7.84 -2.10 -3.64
C TRP A 192 -8.24 -3.47 -4.18
N VAL A 193 -9.00 -4.25 -3.40
CA VAL A 193 -9.54 -5.55 -3.83
C VAL A 193 -11.02 -5.47 -4.23
N ASN A 194 -11.60 -4.26 -4.20
CA ASN A 194 -13.01 -3.98 -4.47
C ASN A 194 -13.97 -4.95 -3.75
N ASN A 195 -13.67 -5.25 -2.49
CA ASN A 195 -14.42 -6.23 -1.68
C ASN A 195 -14.36 -5.84 -0.19
N CYS A 196 -15.32 -6.31 0.59
CA CYS A 196 -15.23 -6.24 2.03
C CYS A 196 -14.21 -7.26 2.56
N ILE A 197 -13.56 -6.94 3.68
CA ILE A 197 -12.78 -7.87 4.46
C ILE A 197 -13.59 -8.21 5.72
N GLY A 198 -13.82 -9.51 5.93
CA GLY A 198 -14.68 -10.00 7.00
C GLY A 198 -14.33 -11.44 7.39
N LEU A 199 -15.29 -12.12 8.02
CA LEU A 199 -15.09 -13.41 8.68
C LEU A 199 -14.44 -14.47 7.78
N PHE A 200 -14.90 -14.61 6.53
CA PHE A 200 -14.54 -15.75 5.69
C PHE A 200 -13.35 -15.50 4.77
N ASN A 201 -12.96 -14.25 4.54
CA ASN A 201 -11.86 -13.88 3.65
C ASN A 201 -10.66 -13.19 4.31
N LEU A 202 -10.71 -12.90 5.63
CA LEU A 202 -9.57 -12.29 6.33
C LEU A 202 -8.25 -13.06 6.11
N ARG A 203 -8.29 -14.40 6.10
CA ARG A 203 -7.10 -15.23 5.81
C ARG A 203 -6.49 -14.97 4.42
N TRP A 204 -7.32 -14.71 3.41
CA TRP A 204 -6.87 -14.43 2.05
C TRP A 204 -6.27 -13.05 1.97
N PHE A 205 -6.89 -12.08 2.64
CA PHE A 205 -6.34 -10.74 2.79
C PHE A 205 -4.97 -10.74 3.47
N LEU A 206 -4.81 -11.48 4.58
CA LEU A 206 -3.51 -11.60 5.25
C LEU A 206 -2.46 -12.31 4.37
N ALA A 207 -2.86 -13.33 3.62
CA ALA A 207 -1.99 -13.99 2.65
C ALA A 207 -1.57 -13.04 1.51
N PHE A 208 -2.47 -12.18 1.05
CA PHE A 208 -2.20 -11.13 0.06
C PHE A 208 -1.19 -10.10 0.60
N LEU A 209 -1.36 -9.61 1.83
CA LEU A 209 -0.37 -8.71 2.46
C LEU A 209 0.99 -9.39 2.58
N LEU A 210 1.03 -10.63 3.06
CA LEU A 210 2.27 -11.40 3.18
C LEU A 210 2.95 -11.61 1.83
N ALA A 211 2.21 -11.97 0.78
CA ALA A 211 2.76 -12.15 -0.56
C ALA A 211 3.44 -10.88 -1.08
N ASN A 212 2.81 -9.71 -0.89
CA ASN A 212 3.39 -8.43 -1.29
C ASN A 212 4.65 -8.09 -0.49
N ILE A 213 4.65 -8.34 0.84
CA ILE A 213 5.85 -8.14 1.67
C ILE A 213 6.99 -9.02 1.17
N LEU A 214 6.74 -10.32 0.97
CA LEU A 214 7.74 -11.27 0.49
C LEU A 214 8.28 -10.88 -0.88
N LEU A 215 7.41 -10.46 -1.82
CA LEU A 215 7.83 -9.99 -3.13
C LEU A 215 8.73 -8.75 -3.04
N CYS A 216 8.31 -7.72 -2.30
CA CYS A 216 9.08 -6.48 -2.15
C CYS A 216 10.41 -6.74 -1.44
N THR A 217 10.43 -7.51 -0.34
CA THR A 217 11.66 -7.86 0.37
C THR A 217 12.59 -8.69 -0.51
N TYR A 218 12.07 -9.69 -1.23
CA TYR A 218 12.85 -10.47 -2.19
C TYR A 218 13.49 -9.59 -3.26
N ALA A 219 12.71 -8.69 -3.86
CA ALA A 219 13.18 -7.75 -4.88
C ALA A 219 14.26 -6.79 -4.33
N VAL A 220 14.12 -6.31 -3.09
CA VAL A 220 15.14 -5.47 -2.45
C VAL A 220 16.43 -6.23 -2.20
N VAL A 221 16.34 -7.43 -1.62
CA VAL A 221 17.52 -8.25 -1.33
C VAL A 221 18.28 -8.60 -2.61
N LEU A 222 17.56 -9.01 -3.66
CA LEU A 222 18.17 -9.33 -4.95
C LEU A 222 18.77 -8.11 -5.64
N ALA A 223 18.12 -6.95 -5.58
CA ALA A 223 18.68 -5.72 -6.16
C ALA A 223 19.98 -5.33 -5.44
N CYS A 224 20.02 -5.42 -4.10
CA CYS A 224 21.22 -5.18 -3.31
C CYS A 224 22.37 -6.14 -3.66
N THR A 225 22.09 -7.43 -3.85
CA THR A 225 23.14 -8.39 -4.27
C THR A 225 23.62 -8.14 -5.69
N VAL A 226 22.73 -7.73 -6.61
CA VAL A 226 23.09 -7.33 -7.98
C VAL A 226 23.94 -6.07 -7.99
N PHE A 227 23.56 -5.02 -7.24
CA PHE A 227 24.36 -3.80 -7.11
C PHE A 227 25.75 -4.09 -6.52
N TYR A 228 25.84 -4.98 -5.54
CA TYR A 228 27.12 -5.43 -5.00
C TYR A 228 27.97 -6.14 -6.05
N GLY A 229 27.38 -7.05 -6.84
CA GLY A 229 28.06 -7.73 -7.93
C GLY A 229 28.55 -6.77 -9.02
N GLU A 230 27.74 -5.79 -9.40
CA GLU A 230 28.12 -4.75 -10.37
C GLU A 230 29.26 -3.87 -9.86
N MET A 231 29.24 -3.47 -8.58
CA MET A 231 30.36 -2.71 -8.00
C MET A 231 31.68 -3.50 -8.05
N HIS A 232 31.63 -4.82 -7.85
CA HIS A 232 32.80 -5.68 -8.03
C HIS A 232 33.23 -5.78 -9.49
N ARG A 233 32.29 -5.97 -10.42
CA ARG A 233 32.55 -6.10 -11.86
C ARG A 233 33.20 -4.85 -12.45
N HIS A 234 32.80 -3.66 -12.00
CA HIS A 234 33.38 -2.39 -12.42
C HIS A 234 34.56 -1.93 -11.55
N HIS A 235 35.06 -2.78 -10.66
CA HIS A 235 36.16 -2.48 -9.74
C HIS A 235 35.96 -1.17 -8.96
N VAL A 236 34.72 -0.86 -8.60
CA VAL A 236 34.32 0.41 -7.96
C VAL A 236 35.08 0.65 -6.66
N TRP A 237 35.36 -0.43 -5.93
CA TRP A 237 36.14 -0.40 -4.69
C TRP A 237 37.58 0.11 -4.87
N ASN A 238 38.12 0.05 -6.08
CA ASN A 238 39.48 0.48 -6.42
C ASN A 238 39.51 1.84 -7.13
N LEU A 239 38.36 2.46 -7.42
CA LEU A 239 38.30 3.75 -8.09
C LEU A 239 38.81 4.86 -7.16
N VAL A 240 39.63 5.75 -7.73
CA VAL A 240 40.12 6.97 -7.07
C VAL A 240 39.67 8.16 -7.91
N MET A 241 39.09 9.16 -7.27
CA MET A 241 38.64 10.39 -7.92
C MET A 241 39.40 11.59 -7.40
N LEU A 242 39.71 12.53 -8.30
CA LEU A 242 40.24 13.83 -7.93
C LEU A 242 39.08 14.75 -7.53
N ASP A 243 39.14 15.30 -6.33
CA ASP A 243 38.22 16.35 -5.92
C ASP A 243 38.72 17.70 -6.44
N TYR A 244 38.00 18.30 -7.39
CA TYR A 244 38.40 19.56 -8.03
C TYR A 244 38.46 20.75 -7.05
N ASN A 245 37.75 20.72 -5.93
CA ASN A 245 37.74 21.84 -4.98
C ASN A 245 38.93 21.76 -4.01
N THR A 246 39.33 20.55 -3.63
CA THR A 246 40.39 20.34 -2.63
C THR A 246 41.73 19.89 -3.25
N GLY A 247 41.73 19.46 -4.52
CA GLY A 247 42.88 18.87 -5.19
C GLY A 247 43.26 17.48 -4.68
N SER A 248 42.51 16.93 -3.73
CA SER A 248 42.81 15.65 -3.07
C SER A 248 42.32 14.46 -3.89
N LEU A 249 43.10 13.38 -3.87
CA LEU A 249 42.69 12.08 -4.39
C LEU A 249 41.89 11.35 -3.30
N ILE A 250 40.65 10.96 -3.63
CA ILE A 250 39.74 10.28 -2.72
C ILE A 250 39.40 8.91 -3.32
N ALA A 251 39.70 7.84 -2.60
CA ALA A 251 39.25 6.51 -2.99
C ALA A 251 37.74 6.37 -2.73
N LEU A 252 37.02 5.77 -3.68
CA LEU A 252 35.56 5.66 -3.61
C LEU A 252 35.09 4.83 -2.41
N LYS A 253 35.85 3.78 -2.07
CA LYS A 253 35.62 2.91 -0.91
C LYS A 253 35.55 3.68 0.42
N ASP A 254 36.25 4.80 0.53
CA ASP A 254 36.34 5.60 1.76
C ASP A 254 35.17 6.60 1.87
N SER A 255 34.28 6.67 0.87
CA SER A 255 33.18 7.64 0.85
C SER A 255 31.85 6.99 0.43
N PRO A 256 30.99 6.59 1.39
CA PRO A 256 29.69 5.97 1.11
C PRO A 256 28.78 6.83 0.22
N ARG A 257 28.83 8.16 0.39
CA ARG A 257 28.08 9.10 -0.44
C ARG A 257 28.48 8.99 -1.91
N ARG A 258 29.77 8.85 -2.21
CA ARG A 258 30.26 8.76 -3.59
C ARG A 258 29.94 7.40 -4.22
N ILE A 259 29.94 6.34 -3.43
CA ILE A 259 29.45 5.02 -3.86
C ILE A 259 27.95 5.10 -4.22
N ALA A 260 27.13 5.70 -3.34
CA ALA A 260 25.71 5.90 -3.61
C ALA A 260 25.49 6.78 -4.84
N GLN A 261 26.30 7.82 -5.02
CA GLN A 261 26.24 8.67 -6.21
C GLN A 261 26.58 7.88 -7.48
N TRP A 262 27.61 7.04 -7.46
CA TRP A 262 27.96 6.17 -8.58
C TRP A 262 26.83 5.20 -8.92
N LEU A 263 26.22 4.57 -7.92
CA LEU A 263 25.07 3.67 -8.13
C LEU A 263 23.88 4.41 -8.75
N VAL A 264 23.54 5.59 -8.22
CA VAL A 264 22.42 6.39 -8.74
C VAL A 264 22.69 6.89 -10.15
N THR A 265 23.92 7.25 -10.51
CA THR A 265 24.23 7.73 -11.87
C THR A 265 24.20 6.61 -12.91
N HIS A 266 24.57 5.38 -12.54
CA HIS A 266 24.59 4.24 -13.48
C HIS A 266 23.26 3.48 -13.50
N TYR A 267 22.55 3.44 -12.37
CA TYR A 267 21.36 2.60 -12.16
C TYR A 267 20.20 3.38 -11.55
N THR A 268 19.95 4.60 -12.04
CA THR A 268 18.97 5.54 -11.43
C THR A 268 17.60 4.91 -11.20
N VAL A 269 17.04 4.27 -12.22
CA VAL A 269 15.69 3.68 -12.16
C VAL A 269 15.68 2.49 -11.20
N ALA A 270 16.66 1.59 -11.30
CA ALA A 270 16.76 0.42 -10.44
C ALA A 270 16.91 0.79 -8.95
N VAL A 271 17.77 1.77 -8.63
CA VAL A 271 17.99 2.24 -7.26
C VAL A 271 16.72 2.91 -6.71
N THR A 272 16.07 3.75 -7.51
CA THR A 272 14.83 4.43 -7.10
C THR A 272 13.70 3.43 -6.86
N LEU A 273 13.52 2.47 -7.77
CA LEU A 273 12.53 1.40 -7.63
C LEU A 273 12.82 0.53 -6.40
N THR A 274 14.09 0.16 -6.18
CA THR A 274 14.51 -0.63 -5.00
C THR A 274 14.17 0.09 -3.70
N ALA A 275 14.48 1.39 -3.62
CA ALA A 275 14.15 2.19 -2.44
C ALA A 275 12.62 2.32 -2.25
N PHE A 276 11.85 2.46 -3.33
CA PHE A 276 10.38 2.49 -3.25
C PHE A 276 9.82 1.16 -2.73
N LEU A 277 10.31 0.03 -3.25
CA LEU A 277 9.91 -1.31 -2.81
C LEU A 277 10.28 -1.56 -1.34
N ALA A 278 11.42 -1.03 -0.86
CA ALA A 278 11.80 -1.11 0.56
C ALA A 278 10.82 -0.33 1.46
N ILE A 279 10.43 0.88 1.05
CA ILE A 279 9.41 1.66 1.76
C ILE A 279 8.07 0.91 1.75
N ALA A 280 7.63 0.41 0.59
CA ALA A 280 6.39 -0.35 0.47
C ALA A 280 6.39 -1.60 1.37
N ALA A 281 7.48 -2.37 1.42
CA ALA A 281 7.61 -3.53 2.30
C ALA A 281 7.45 -3.17 3.78
N LEU A 282 8.04 -2.06 4.23
CA LEU A 282 7.92 -1.58 5.61
C LEU A 282 6.49 -1.14 5.95
N LEU A 283 5.82 -0.43 5.04
CA LEU A 283 4.46 0.05 5.25
C LEU A 283 3.47 -1.11 5.31
N VAL A 284 3.51 -2.01 4.31
CA VAL A 284 2.64 -3.19 4.26
C VAL A 284 2.96 -4.14 5.41
N GLY A 285 4.24 -4.30 5.77
CA GLY A 285 4.70 -5.09 6.92
C GLY A 285 4.17 -4.55 8.24
N SER A 286 4.18 -3.24 8.43
CA SER A 286 3.63 -2.58 9.63
C SER A 286 2.12 -2.78 9.71
N PHE A 287 1.41 -2.70 8.58
CA PHE A 287 -0.03 -2.94 8.51
C PHE A 287 -0.39 -4.42 8.79
N LEU A 288 0.38 -5.36 8.25
CA LEU A 288 0.24 -6.78 8.61
C LEU A 288 0.49 -7.01 10.10
N GLY A 289 1.55 -6.41 10.66
CA GLY A 289 1.85 -6.50 12.10
C GLY A 289 0.70 -5.99 12.98
N TYR A 290 0.03 -4.91 12.55
CA TYR A 290 -1.18 -4.41 13.21
C TYR A 290 -2.31 -5.46 13.19
N HIS A 291 -2.60 -6.07 12.05
CA HIS A 291 -3.62 -7.14 11.98
C HIS A 291 -3.24 -8.37 12.82
N MET A 292 -1.96 -8.77 12.82
CA MET A 292 -1.48 -9.88 13.64
C MET A 292 -1.60 -9.61 15.14
N HIS A 293 -1.59 -8.34 15.57
CA HIS A 293 -1.88 -7.96 16.94
C HIS A 293 -3.38 -8.00 17.27
N LEU A 294 -4.26 -7.67 16.32
CA LEU A 294 -5.72 -7.65 16.52
C LEU A 294 -6.36 -9.04 16.55
N VAL A 295 -5.85 -9.99 15.76
CA VAL A 295 -6.43 -11.34 15.64
C VAL A 295 -6.47 -12.08 16.98
N PRO A 296 -5.40 -12.11 17.80
CA PRO A 296 -5.40 -12.81 19.10
C PRO A 296 -6.17 -12.08 20.19
N THR A 297 -6.22 -10.75 20.17
CA THR A 297 -6.88 -9.95 21.22
C THR A 297 -8.40 -10.00 21.12
N GLY A 298 -8.95 -10.55 20.04
CA GLY A 298 -10.40 -10.61 19.85
C GLY A 298 -11.05 -9.23 19.83
N THR A 299 -10.32 -8.15 19.54
CA THR A 299 -10.78 -6.75 19.63
C THR A 299 -11.22 -6.16 18.28
N GLU A 300 -11.29 -6.97 17.22
CA GLU A 300 -11.67 -6.56 15.85
C GLU A 300 -13.06 -5.89 15.73
N GLY A 301 -13.84 -5.75 16.81
CA GLY A 301 -15.18 -5.16 16.79
C GLY A 301 -15.31 -3.71 17.27
N THR A 302 -14.50 -3.27 18.26
CA THR A 302 -14.89 -2.10 19.08
C THR A 302 -13.87 -0.97 19.19
N GLN A 303 -12.56 -1.23 19.09
CA GLN A 303 -11.53 -0.17 19.25
C GLN A 303 -10.72 0.15 17.99
N ALA A 304 -10.91 -0.59 16.90
CA ALA A 304 -10.23 -0.31 15.63
C ALA A 304 -10.72 0.96 14.90
N HIS A 305 -11.74 1.65 15.43
CA HIS A 305 -12.39 2.82 14.83
C HIS A 305 -11.46 3.99 14.43
N HIS A 306 -10.23 4.04 14.95
CA HIS A 306 -9.27 5.11 14.66
C HIS A 306 -8.14 4.72 13.69
N ILE A 307 -7.94 3.44 13.36
CA ILE A 307 -6.83 3.01 12.47
C ILE A 307 -7.35 2.24 11.25
N THR A 308 -8.45 1.47 11.33
CA THR A 308 -9.04 0.87 10.12
C THR A 308 -9.68 1.92 9.21
N ASN A 309 -10.16 3.04 9.75
CA ASN A 309 -10.55 4.20 8.93
C ASN A 309 -9.35 4.79 8.18
N LEU A 310 -8.13 4.72 8.69
CA LEU A 310 -6.95 5.32 8.06
C LEU A 310 -6.57 4.61 6.75
N VAL A 311 -6.75 3.28 6.69
CA VAL A 311 -6.51 2.48 5.48
C VAL A 311 -7.76 2.39 4.58
N ALA A 312 -8.96 2.42 5.17
CA ALA A 312 -10.22 2.50 4.43
C ALA A 312 -10.46 3.89 3.79
N PHE A 313 -9.92 4.98 4.35
CA PHE A 313 -10.06 6.33 3.77
C PHE A 313 -9.03 6.58 2.65
N LEU A 314 -7.86 5.94 2.71
CA LEU A 314 -6.92 5.85 1.58
C LEU A 314 -7.49 5.09 0.37
N SER A 315 -8.57 4.33 0.58
CA SER A 315 -9.30 3.62 -0.47
C SER A 315 -10.30 4.51 -1.22
N LEU A 316 -10.53 5.76 -0.78
CA LEU A 316 -11.45 6.71 -1.39
C LEU A 316 -10.74 7.91 -2.05
N THR A 317 -9.44 8.07 -1.86
CA THR A 317 -8.70 9.29 -2.29
C THR A 317 -7.42 9.03 -3.09
N LEU A 318 -7.30 7.82 -3.66
CA LEU A 318 -6.38 7.51 -4.77
C LEU A 318 -7.19 7.02 -5.97
#